data_AF-A0A327RF26-F1
#
_entry.id   AF-A0A327RF26-F1
#
_cell.length_a   1.000
_cell.length_b   1.000
_cell.length_c   1.000
_cell.angle_alpha   90.00
_cell.angle_beta   90.00
_cell.angle_gamma   90.00
#
_symmetry.space_group_name_H-M   'P 1'
#
loop_
_entity.id
_entity.type
_entity.pdbx_description
1 polymer ?
#
loop_
_entity_poly.entity_id
_entity_poly.type
_entity_poly.pdbx_seq_one_letter_code
_entity_poly.pdbx_strand_id
1 'polypeptide(L)' 'METNEINAGLKAAQINNALGFFIMAFGVIVLFAMIYTETFVEHMTDMAAGLILISIGGGMMWKAKSTIKKLKSKKE' A
#
# COMPACT_ATOMS: atom_id res chain seq x y z
N MET A 1 -23.64 14.06 -14.37
CA MET A 1 -22.43 14.56 -13.68
C MET A 1 -21.95 13.55 -12.63
N GLU A 2 -22.85 12.98 -11.80
CA GLU A 2 -22.50 11.96 -10.78
C GLU A 2 -21.70 10.75 -11.28
N THR A 3 -21.97 10.23 -12.48
CA THR A 3 -21.25 9.07 -13.04
C THR A 3 -19.78 9.35 -13.33
N ASN A 4 -19.44 10.59 -13.71
CA ASN A 4 -18.04 10.98 -13.95
C ASN A 4 -17.26 11.10 -12.64
N GLU A 5 -17.90 11.60 -11.57
CA GLU A 5 -17.29 11.70 -10.24
C GLU A 5 -17.04 10.32 -9.61
N ILE A 6 -18.00 9.39 -9.75
CA ILE A 6 -17.83 8.01 -9.29
C ILE A 6 -16.68 7.32 -10.05
N ASN A 7 -16.60 7.49 -11.37
CA ASN A 7 -15.52 6.90 -12.18
C ASN A 7 -14.14 7.49 -11.83
N ALA A 8 -14.06 8.80 -11.56
CA ALA A 8 -12.84 9.45 -11.09
C ALA A 8 -12.40 8.91 -9.72
N GLY A 9 -13.35 8.74 -8.79
CA GLY A 9 -13.09 8.16 -7.48
C GLY A 9 -12.59 6.70 -7.56
N LEU A 10 -13.16 5.90 -8.47
CA LEU A 10 -12.71 4.53 -8.71
C LEU A 10 -11.29 4.47 -9.28
N LYS A 11 -10.96 5.33 -10.25
CA LYS A 11 -9.59 5.44 -10.80
C LYS A 11 -8.59 5.85 -9.73
N ALA A 12 -8.92 6.86 -8.92
CA ALA A 12 -8.07 7.30 -7.82
C ALA A 12 -7.83 6.19 -6.79
N ALA A 13 -8.88 5.43 -6.44
CA ALA A 13 -8.74 4.29 -5.54
C ALA A 13 -7.89 3.15 -6.14
N GLN A 14 -7.99 2.89 -7.44
CA GLN A 14 -7.11 1.93 -8.14
C GLN A 14 -5.65 2.37 -8.11
N ILE A 15 -5.37 3.66 -8.36
CA ILE A 15 -4.02 4.22 -8.27
C ILE A 15 -3.47 4.05 -6.84
N ASN A 16 -4.26 4.41 -5.82
CA ASN A 16 -3.86 4.21 -4.42
C ASN A 16 -3.61 2.74 -4.06
N ASN A 17 -4.39 1.82 -4.64
CA ASN A 17 -4.16 0.39 -4.45
C ASN A 17 -2.85 -0.08 -5.09
N ALA A 18 -2.54 0.39 -6.31
CA ALA A 18 -1.28 0.08 -7.00
C ALA A 18 -0.06 0.66 -6.27
N LEU A 19 -0.18 1.91 -5.80
CA LEU A 19 0.84 2.56 -4.97
C LEU A 19 1.05 1.81 -3.65
N GLY A 20 -0.05 1.42 -2.98
CA GLY A 20 0.02 0.62 -1.76
C GLY A 20 0.73 -0.71 -1.97
N PHE A 21 0.44 -1.40 -3.07
CA PHE A 21 1.13 -2.64 -3.45
C PHE A 21 2.62 -2.41 -3.71
N PHE A 22 2.98 -1.35 -4.43
CA PHE A 22 4.38 -0.99 -4.69
C PHE A 22 5.16 -0.76 -3.40
N ILE A 23 4.62 0.04 -2.48
CA ILE A 23 5.24 0.32 -1.17
C ILE A 23 5.38 -0.97 -0.35
N MET A 24 4.34 -1.81 -0.34
CA MET A 24 4.37 -3.08 0.39
C MET A 24 5.44 -4.03 -0.18
N ALA A 25 5.53 -4.15 -1.49
CA ALA A 25 6.55 -4.96 -2.16
C ALA A 25 7.96 -4.47 -1.81
N PHE A 26 8.16 -3.15 -1.79
CA PHE A 26 9.44 -2.56 -1.38
C PHE A 26 9.78 -2.88 0.07
N GLY A 27 8.81 -2.80 0.98
CA GLY A 27 9.01 -3.19 2.38
C GLY A 27 9.41 -4.66 2.53
N VAL A 28 8.82 -5.56 1.74
CA VAL A 28 9.22 -6.99 1.72
C VAL A 28 10.65 -7.15 1.21
N ILE A 29 11.03 -6.44 0.15
CA ILE A 29 12.40 -6.48 -0.39
C ILE A 29 13.42 -6.00 0.67
N VAL A 30 13.12 -4.93 1.39
CA VAL A 30 13.96 -4.44 2.50
C VAL A 30 14.11 -5.50 3.59
N LEU A 31 13.04 -6.20 3.95
CA LEU A 31 13.15 -7.30 4.92
C LEU A 31 14.02 -8.46 4.41
N PHE A 32 14.00 -8.76 3.11
CA PHE A 32 14.90 -9.76 2.53
C PHE A 32 16.36 -9.29 2.49
N ALA A 33 16.58 -7.98 2.30
CA ALA A 33 17.92 -7.40 2.32
C ALA A 33 18.62 -7.56 3.67
N MET A 34 17.85 -7.68 4.78
CA MET A 34 18.40 -7.90 6.12
C MET A 34 19.29 -9.15 6.24
N ILE A 35 19.11 -10.15 5.36
CA ILE A 35 19.95 -11.36 5.33
C ILE A 35 21.42 -11.01 5.02
N TYR A 36 21.66 -9.88 4.33
CA TYR A 36 22.97 -9.43 3.89
C TYR A 36 23.56 -8.31 4.77
N THR A 37 22.82 -7.79 5.77
CA THR A 37 23.36 -6.81 6.72
C THR A 37 24.23 -7.47 7.78
N GLU A 38 25.46 -6.98 7.92
CA GLU A 38 26.44 -7.53 8.87
C GLU A 38 26.30 -6.92 10.28
N THR A 39 25.80 -5.69 10.38
CA THR A 39 25.76 -4.97 11.66
C THR A 39 24.38 -5.05 12.34
N PHE A 40 24.39 -5.19 13.66
CA PHE A 40 23.16 -5.25 14.45
C PHE A 40 22.31 -3.97 14.33
N VAL A 41 22.96 -2.81 14.22
CA VAL A 41 22.26 -1.52 14.09
C VAL A 41 21.55 -1.42 12.75
N GLU A 42 22.22 -1.74 11.64
CA GLU A 42 21.60 -1.74 10.31
C GLU A 42 20.47 -2.76 10.24
N HIS A 43 20.66 -3.95 10.80
CA HIS A 43 19.62 -4.98 10.83
C HIS A 43 18.34 -4.50 11.55
N MET A 44 18.47 -3.78 12.67
CA MET A 44 17.30 -3.21 13.35
C MET A 44 16.65 -2.08 12.54
N THR A 45 17.45 -1.25 11.89
CA THR A 45 16.95 -0.15 11.05
C THR A 45 16.20 -0.66 9.83
N ASP A 46 16.76 -1.64 9.11
CA ASP A 46 16.13 -2.26 7.95
C ASP A 46 14.85 -3.00 8.32
N MET A 47 14.85 -3.67 9.48
CA MET A 47 13.65 -4.30 10.01
C MET A 47 12.54 -3.27 10.27
N ALA A 48 12.88 -2.17 10.95
CA ALA A 48 11.92 -1.10 11.23
C ALA A 48 11.40 -0.47 9.94
N ALA A 49 12.28 -0.15 8.99
CA ALA A 49 11.92 0.43 7.71
C ALA A 49 11.00 -0.52 6.91
N GLY A 50 11.37 -1.80 6.80
CA GLY A 50 10.58 -2.81 6.11
C GLY A 50 9.19 -2.98 6.72
N LEU A 51 9.08 -3.07 8.05
CA LEU A 51 7.80 -3.18 8.75
C LEU A 51 6.93 -1.93 8.59
N ILE A 52 7.50 -0.74 8.65
CA ILE A 52 6.79 0.52 8.42
C ILE A 52 6.24 0.57 6.99
N LEU A 53 7.06 0.24 6.00
CA LEU A 53 6.66 0.21 4.59
C LEU A 53 5.53 -0.78 4.34
N ILE A 54 5.64 -2.01 4.87
CA ILE A 54 4.59 -3.02 4.76
C ILE A 54 3.29 -2.52 5.41
N SER A 55 3.37 -1.91 6.59
CA SER A 55 2.21 -1.39 7.31
C SER A 55 1.51 -0.27 6.54
N ILE A 56 2.28 0.67 5.97
CA ILE A 56 1.73 1.77 5.16
C ILE A 56 1.13 1.23 3.87
N GLY A 57 1.86 0.40 3.12
CA GLY A 57 1.40 -0.18 1.86
C GLY A 57 0.13 -1.02 2.03
N GLY A 58 0.11 -1.89 3.05
CA GLY A 58 -1.06 -2.69 3.42
C GLY A 58 -2.26 -1.83 3.85
N GLY A 59 -2.02 -0.80 4.65
CA GLY A 59 -3.05 0.16 5.07
C GLY A 59 -3.67 0.90 3.88
N MET A 60 -2.85 1.34 2.91
CA MET A 60 -3.30 1.98 1.68
C MET A 60 -4.15 1.04 0.81
N MET A 61 -3.71 -0.22 0.63
CA MET A 61 -4.46 -1.23 -0.10
C MET A 61 -5.82 -1.52 0.55
N TRP A 62 -5.86 -1.63 1.88
CA TRP A 62 -7.11 -1.88 2.59
C TRP A 62 -8.09 -0.70 2.47
N LYS A 63 -7.59 0.53 2.64
CA LYS A 63 -8.39 1.75 2.46
C LYS A 63 -8.93 1.84 1.02
N ALA A 64 -8.09 1.57 0.01
CA ALA A 64 -8.49 1.58 -1.38
C ALA A 64 -9.59 0.54 -1.68
N LYS A 65 -9.46 -0.70 -1.19
CA LYS A 65 -10.50 -1.73 -1.31
C LYS A 65 -11.82 -1.29 -0.67
N SER A 66 -11.77 -0.67 0.51
CA SER A 66 -12.95 -0.15 1.19
C SER A 66 -13.62 0.97 0.38
N THR A 67 -12.85 1.91 -0.17
CA THR A 67 -13.34 2.99 -1.03
C THR A 67 -13.97 2.45 -2.31
N ILE A 68 -13.35 1.49 -2.99
CA ILE A 68 -13.91 0.86 -4.21
C ILE A 68 -15.24 0.18 -3.89
N LYS A 69 -15.31 -0.58 -2.79
CA LYS A 69 -16.55 -1.26 -2.37
C LYS A 69 -17.67 -0.26 -2.09
N LYS A 70 -17.37 0.84 -1.38
CA LYS A 70 -18.34 1.90 -1.07
C LYS A 70 -18.85 2.62 -2.31
N LEU A 71 -17.97 2.92 -3.27
CA LEU A 71 -18.33 3.59 -4.53
C LEU A 71 -19.12 2.68 -5.46
N LYS A 72 -18.81 1.37 -5.50
CA LYS A 72 -19.56 0.41 -6.29
C LYS A 72 -21.00 0.23 -5.78
N SER A 73 -21.18 0.18 -4.45
CA SER A 73 -22.50 0.08 -3.81
C SER A 73 -23.37 1.33 -3.97
N LYS A 74 -22.79 2.50 -4.29
CA LYS A 74 -23.53 3.75 -4.55
C LYS A 74 -23.92 3.89 -6.04
N LYS A 75 -23.39 3.01 -6.90
CA LYS A 75 -23.67 2.98 -8.34
C LYS A 75 -24.82 2.02 -8.69
N GLU A 76 -25.08 1.03 -7.85
CA GLU A 76 -26.28 0.17 -7.87
C GLU A 76 -27.46 0.86 -7.19
#